data_AF-A0A7X0C0H4-F1
#
_entry.id   AF-A0A7X0C0H4-F1
#
_cell.length_a   1.000
_cell.length_b   1.000
_cell.length_c   1.000
_cell.angle_alpha   90.00
_cell.angle_beta   90.00
_cell.angle_gamma   90.00
#
_symmetry.space_group_name_H-M   'P 1'
#
loop_
_entity.id
_entity.type
_entity.pdbx_description
1 polymer ?
#
loop_
_entity_poly.entity_id
_entity_poly.type
_entity_poly.pdbx_seq_one_letter_code
_entity_poly.pdbx_strand_id
1 'polypeptide(L)'
;MPSSTRAVPVSSAPLAAVRPGGCDEAAAALTAYRRNAGTIRSSQAAAAQQTYRDLMGAGLDAQGAVGAKISRLAAEFQELNFRLTGMTGGDPNQVIADVNTDAAELNRLCGSS
;
A
#
# COMPACT_ATOMS: atom_id res chain seq x y z
N MET A 1 43.64 -46.15 -12.46
CA MET A 1 43.32 -44.73 -12.27
C MET A 1 41.84 -44.61 -11.94
N PRO A 2 41.42 -44.06 -10.79
CA PRO A 2 40.01 -43.80 -10.56
C PRO A 2 39.66 -42.37 -11.03
N SER A 3 38.61 -42.27 -11.84
CA SER A 3 38.06 -41.01 -12.32
C SER A 3 37.25 -40.33 -11.21
N SER A 4 37.64 -39.11 -10.82
CA SER A 4 36.86 -38.27 -9.91
C SER A 4 35.57 -37.82 -10.59
N THR A 5 34.44 -38.36 -10.16
CA THR A 5 33.12 -37.80 -10.46
C THR A 5 33.02 -36.43 -9.79
N ARG A 6 33.07 -35.37 -10.60
CA ARG A 6 32.91 -33.98 -10.15
C ARG A 6 31.45 -33.75 -9.76
N ALA A 7 31.19 -33.62 -8.46
CA ALA A 7 29.89 -33.18 -7.96
C ALA A 7 29.68 -31.70 -8.36
N VAL A 8 28.67 -31.44 -9.19
CA VAL A 8 28.18 -30.09 -9.47
C VAL A 8 27.40 -29.59 -8.26
N PRO A 9 27.73 -28.43 -7.68
CA PRO A 9 26.91 -27.84 -6.65
C PRO A 9 25.60 -27.39 -7.28
N VAL A 10 24.49 -28.00 -6.87
CA VAL A 10 23.15 -27.50 -7.19
C VAL A 10 23.02 -26.14 -6.49
N SER A 11 23.12 -25.06 -7.26
CA SER A 11 22.80 -23.73 -6.77
C SER A 11 21.32 -23.68 -6.44
N SER A 12 20.99 -23.75 -5.15
CA SER A 12 19.68 -23.39 -4.64
C SER A 12 19.47 -21.90 -4.91
N ALA A 13 18.81 -21.57 -6.03
CA ALA A 13 18.35 -20.21 -6.25
C ALA A 13 17.48 -19.81 -5.04
N PRO A 14 17.71 -18.65 -4.41
CA PRO A 14 16.87 -18.20 -3.33
C PRO A 14 15.43 -18.13 -3.85
N LEU A 15 14.51 -18.84 -3.20
CA LEU A 15 13.08 -18.71 -3.45
C LEU A 15 12.74 -17.22 -3.26
N ALA A 16 12.23 -16.58 -4.31
CA ALA A 16 11.78 -15.19 -4.22
C ALA A 16 10.83 -15.08 -3.03
N ALA A 17 11.09 -14.16 -2.11
CA ALA A 17 10.21 -13.92 -0.99
C ALA A 17 8.82 -13.57 -1.53
N VAL A 18 7.83 -14.41 -1.23
CA VAL A 18 6.43 -14.16 -1.62
C VAL A 18 6.00 -12.88 -0.93
N ARG A 19 5.70 -11.83 -1.70
CA ARG A 19 5.16 -10.59 -1.13
C ARG A 19 3.82 -10.90 -0.44
N PRO A 20 3.55 -10.30 0.73
CA PRO A 20 2.25 -10.47 1.37
C PRO A 20 1.12 -10.03 0.45
N GLY A 21 -0.03 -10.71 0.52
CA GLY A 21 -1.21 -10.35 -0.26
C GLY A 21 -1.67 -8.91 0.00
N GLY A 22 -2.20 -8.25 -1.03
CA GLY A 22 -2.67 -6.86 -0.99
C GLY A 22 -1.58 -5.79 -1.07
N CYS A 23 -0.29 -6.17 -1.03
CA CYS A 23 0.82 -5.20 -1.09
C CYS A 23 0.95 -4.50 -2.45
N ASP A 24 0.77 -5.22 -3.55
CA ASP A 24 0.87 -4.67 -4.90
C ASP A 24 -0.32 -3.75 -5.21
N GLU A 25 -1.52 -4.20 -4.86
CA GLU A 25 -2.77 -3.48 -5.03
C GLU A 25 -2.78 -2.20 -4.19
N ALA A 26 -2.36 -2.27 -2.92
CA ALA A 26 -2.27 -1.10 -2.07
C ALA A 26 -1.20 -0.10 -2.57
N ALA A 27 -0.04 -0.58 -3.03
CA ALA A 27 0.98 0.29 -3.61
C ALA A 27 0.50 0.98 -4.91
N ALA A 28 -0.27 0.26 -5.73
CA ALA A 28 -0.91 0.80 -6.93
C ALA A 28 -1.94 1.88 -6.56
N ALA A 29 -2.81 1.64 -5.58
CA ALA A 29 -3.80 2.59 -5.09
C ALA A 29 -3.14 3.89 -4.58
N LEU A 30 -2.10 3.78 -3.75
CA LEU A 30 -1.36 4.94 -3.23
C LEU A 30 -0.66 5.73 -4.35
N THR A 31 -0.17 5.04 -5.38
CA THR A 31 0.45 5.69 -6.54
C THR A 31 -0.60 6.39 -7.41
N ALA A 32 -1.77 5.78 -7.60
CA ALA A 32 -2.89 6.39 -8.30
C ALA A 32 -3.36 7.66 -7.59
N TYR A 33 -3.48 7.63 -6.26
CA TYR A 33 -3.80 8.82 -5.48
C TYR A 33 -2.83 9.97 -5.77
N ARG A 34 -1.53 9.74 -5.65
CA ARG A 34 -0.50 10.77 -5.88
C ARG A 34 -0.55 11.35 -7.29
N ARG A 35 -0.90 10.54 -8.30
CA ARG A 35 -1.05 10.99 -9.69
C ARG A 35 -2.33 11.79 -9.91
N ASN A 36 -3.43 11.39 -9.28
CA ASN A 36 -4.76 11.88 -9.61
C ASN A 36 -5.28 12.97 -8.67
N ALA A 37 -4.73 13.10 -7.47
CA ALA A 37 -5.19 14.05 -6.46
C ALA A 37 -5.15 15.51 -6.97
N GLY A 38 -4.17 15.86 -7.80
CA GLY A 38 -4.00 17.21 -8.31
C GLY A 38 -3.80 18.25 -7.21
N THR A 39 -4.07 19.52 -7.52
CA THR A 39 -3.91 20.65 -6.59
C THR A 39 -5.24 21.28 -6.16
N ILE A 40 -6.36 20.88 -6.77
CA ILE A 40 -7.68 21.41 -6.43
C ILE A 40 -8.41 20.45 -5.49
N ARG A 41 -9.19 21.02 -4.57
CA ARG A 41 -9.84 20.28 -3.48
C ARG A 41 -10.78 19.17 -4.00
N SER A 42 -11.50 19.43 -5.09
CA SER A 42 -12.45 18.47 -5.68
C SER A 42 -11.77 17.27 -6.32
N SER A 43 -10.65 17.46 -7.03
CA SER A 43 -9.87 16.34 -7.58
C SER A 43 -9.26 15.50 -6.47
N GLN A 44 -8.79 16.17 -5.40
CA GLN A 44 -8.21 15.48 -4.26
C GLN A 44 -9.25 14.62 -3.53
N ALA A 45 -10.47 15.13 -3.35
CA ALA A 45 -11.58 14.38 -2.76
C ALA A 45 -11.95 13.15 -3.61
N ALA A 46 -12.08 13.32 -4.92
CA ALA A 46 -12.38 12.22 -5.84
C ALA A 46 -11.29 11.14 -5.83
N ALA A 47 -10.02 11.55 -5.85
CA ALA A 47 -8.89 10.64 -5.75
C ALA A 47 -8.85 9.90 -4.40
N ALA A 48 -9.12 10.60 -3.28
CA ALA A 48 -9.18 10.00 -1.97
C ALA A 48 -10.30 8.95 -1.88
N GLN A 49 -11.50 9.27 -2.41
CA GLN A 49 -12.61 8.33 -2.45
C GLN A 49 -12.30 7.07 -3.28
N GLN A 50 -11.65 7.24 -4.43
CA GLN A 50 -11.25 6.09 -5.26
C GLN A 50 -10.23 5.23 -4.53
N THR A 51 -9.21 5.85 -3.95
CA THR A 51 -8.14 5.16 -3.21
C THR A 51 -8.69 4.37 -2.01
N TYR A 52 -9.68 4.93 -1.29
CA TYR A 52 -10.40 4.20 -0.25
C TYR A 52 -11.01 2.89 -0.77
N ARG A 53 -11.69 2.92 -1.92
CA ARG A 53 -12.31 1.71 -2.50
C ARG A 53 -11.26 0.70 -2.95
N ASP A 54 -10.18 1.17 -3.55
CA ASP A 54 -9.08 0.31 -4.00
C ASP A 54 -8.39 -0.38 -2.82
N LEU A 55 -8.19 0.34 -1.71
CA LEU A 55 -7.61 -0.22 -0.47
C LEU A 55 -8.56 -1.21 0.23
N MET A 56 -9.87 -0.95 0.21
CA MET A 56 -10.85 -1.94 0.68
C MET A 56 -10.77 -3.23 -0.13
N GLY A 57 -10.52 -3.15 -1.44
CA GLY A 57 -10.26 -4.29 -2.31
C GLY A 57 -8.96 -5.01 -1.94
N ALA A 58 -7.85 -4.27 -1.83
CA ALA A 58 -6.54 -4.81 -1.45
C ALA A 58 -6.57 -5.51 -0.07
N GLY A 59 -7.41 -5.02 0.84
CA GLY A 59 -7.59 -5.59 2.17
C GLY A 59 -8.22 -6.99 2.18
N LEU A 60 -8.91 -7.40 1.10
CA LEU A 60 -9.53 -8.73 1.01
C LEU A 60 -8.49 -9.85 0.89
N ASP A 61 -7.37 -9.55 0.24
CA ASP A 61 -6.27 -10.50 0.00
C ASP A 61 -5.16 -10.38 1.06
N ALA A 62 -5.23 -9.36 1.92
CA ALA A 62 -4.22 -9.06 2.92
C ALA A 62 -4.56 -9.67 4.29
N GLN A 63 -3.55 -10.19 4.98
CA GLN A 63 -3.69 -10.79 6.31
C GLN A 63 -2.71 -10.16 7.32
N GLY A 64 -3.00 -10.34 8.61
CA GLY A 64 -2.13 -9.92 9.70
C GLY A 64 -1.87 -8.41 9.70
N ALA A 65 -0.62 -8.03 9.96
CA ALA A 65 -0.20 -6.63 10.06
C ALA A 65 -0.42 -5.84 8.74
N VAL A 66 -0.25 -6.49 7.59
CA VAL A 66 -0.48 -5.86 6.27
C VAL A 66 -1.96 -5.53 6.09
N GLY A 67 -2.85 -6.48 6.37
CA GLY A 67 -4.30 -6.25 6.29
C GLY A 67 -4.78 -5.16 7.25
N ALA A 68 -4.26 -5.15 8.48
CA ALA A 68 -4.56 -4.10 9.46
C ALA A 68 -4.11 -2.71 8.97
N LYS A 69 -2.91 -2.61 8.37
CA LYS A 69 -2.37 -1.36 7.86
C LYS A 69 -3.12 -0.86 6.61
N ILE A 70 -3.48 -1.75 5.69
CA ILE A 70 -4.32 -1.42 4.51
C ILE A 70 -5.69 -0.91 4.97
N SER A 71 -6.31 -1.57 5.96
CA SER A 71 -7.61 -1.14 6.50
C SER A 71 -7.54 0.24 7.16
N ARG A 72 -6.45 0.52 7.90
CA ARG A 72 -6.22 1.85 8.49
C ARG A 72 -6.05 2.92 7.41
N LEU A 73 -5.23 2.68 6.39
CA LEU A 73 -5.08 3.59 5.26
C LEU A 73 -6.43 3.84 4.56
N ALA A 74 -7.26 2.80 4.37
CA ALA A 74 -8.59 2.96 3.80
C ALA A 74 -9.43 3.95 4.64
N ALA A 75 -9.46 3.78 5.96
CA ALA A 75 -10.17 4.69 6.86
C ALA A 75 -9.63 6.14 6.78
N GLU A 76 -8.32 6.31 6.69
CA GLU A 76 -7.68 7.64 6.54
C GLU A 76 -8.06 8.29 5.20
N PHE A 77 -8.12 7.54 4.10
CA PHE A 77 -8.58 8.07 2.80
C PHE A 77 -10.08 8.40 2.80
N GLN A 78 -10.89 7.63 3.50
CA GLN A 78 -12.30 7.95 3.71
C GLN A 78 -12.46 9.25 4.50
N GLU A 79 -11.71 9.41 5.59
CA GLU A 79 -11.69 10.63 6.39
C GLU A 79 -11.20 11.84 5.58
N LEU A 80 -10.13 11.66 4.80
CA LEU A 80 -9.61 12.69 3.91
C LEU A 80 -10.68 13.17 2.93
N ASN A 81 -11.41 12.25 2.30
CA ASN A 81 -12.54 12.59 1.43
C ASN A 81 -13.62 13.39 2.19
N PHE A 82 -13.99 12.98 3.41
CA PHE A 82 -14.98 13.71 4.21
C PHE A 82 -14.54 15.12 4.57
N ARG A 83 -13.29 15.31 4.98
CA ARG A 83 -12.74 16.64 5.26
C ARG A 83 -12.70 17.48 3.98
N LEU A 84 -12.28 16.91 2.85
CA LEU A 84 -12.18 17.63 1.58
C LEU A 84 -13.53 18.02 0.98
N THR A 85 -14.56 17.19 1.17
CA THR A 85 -15.95 17.52 0.75
C THR A 85 -16.67 18.43 1.74
N GLY A 86 -16.11 18.65 2.92
CA GLY A 86 -16.72 19.46 3.98
C GLY A 86 -17.80 18.72 4.77
N MET A 87 -17.90 17.40 4.63
CA MET A 87 -18.78 16.56 5.46
C MET A 87 -18.33 16.53 6.93
N THR A 88 -17.02 16.63 7.17
CA THR A 88 -16.43 16.73 8.51
C THR A 88 -15.52 17.96 8.58
N GLY A 89 -15.39 18.53 9.78
CA GLY A 89 -14.42 19.59 10.06
C GLY A 89 -12.99 19.05 10.21
N GLY A 90 -12.02 19.95 10.27
CA GLY A 90 -10.59 19.62 10.48
C GLY A 90 -9.72 19.90 9.26
N ASP A 91 -8.41 19.93 9.48
CA ASP A 91 -7.42 20.19 8.43
C ASP A 91 -7.15 18.91 7.62
N PRO A 92 -7.40 18.89 6.28
CA PRO A 92 -7.02 17.77 5.43
C PRO A 92 -5.53 17.45 5.45
N ASN A 93 -4.66 18.43 5.72
CA ASN A 93 -3.21 18.22 5.73
C ASN A 93 -2.74 17.33 6.88
N GLN A 94 -3.47 17.32 8.01
CA GLN A 94 -3.18 16.40 9.11
C GLN A 94 -3.38 14.94 8.67
N VAL A 95 -4.52 14.65 8.02
CA VAL A 95 -4.80 13.30 7.51
C VAL A 95 -3.81 12.90 6.43
N ILE A 96 -3.38 13.83 5.57
CA ILE A 96 -2.32 13.57 4.57
C ILE A 96 -0.99 13.18 5.25
N ALA A 97 -0.64 13.82 6.38
CA ALA A 97 0.57 13.47 7.13
C ALA A 97 0.48 12.06 7.73
N ASP A 98 -0.69 11.69 8.27
CA ASP A 98 -0.96 10.34 8.79
C ASP A 98 -0.87 9.29 7.67
N VAL A 99 -1.54 9.53 6.54
CA VAL A 99 -1.48 8.68 5.33
C VAL A 99 -0.05 8.45 4.88
N ASN A 100 0.79 9.50 4.85
CA ASN A 100 2.19 9.37 4.44
C ASN A 100 3.00 8.51 5.41
N THR A 101 2.73 8.64 6.71
CA THR A 101 3.38 7.85 7.76
C THR A 101 2.99 6.37 7.63
N ASP A 102 1.71 6.10 7.48
CA ASP A 102 1.16 4.75 7.39
C ASP A 102 1.50 4.07 6.05
N ALA A 103 1.59 4.82 4.96
CA ALA A 103 2.10 4.32 3.68
C ALA A 103 3.57 3.90 3.77
N ALA A 104 4.41 4.67 4.48
CA ALA A 104 5.79 4.30 4.71
C ALA A 104 5.91 3.03 5.58
N GLU A 105 5.04 2.87 6.57
CA GLU A 105 4.98 1.64 7.38
C GLU A 105 4.51 0.44 6.55
N LEU A 106 3.48 0.60 5.72
CA LEU A 106 3.02 -0.45 4.81
C LEU A 106 4.14 -0.93 3.89
N ASN A 107 4.92 -0.01 3.31
CA ASN A 107 6.06 -0.37 2.45
C ASN A 107 7.09 -1.25 3.18
N ARG A 108 7.37 -0.96 4.46
CA ARG A 108 8.26 -1.79 5.29
C ARG A 108 7.67 -3.18 5.52
N LEU A 109 6.38 -3.28 5.83
CA LEU A 109 5.69 -4.56 6.03
C LEU A 109 5.65 -5.40 4.75
N CYS A 110 5.51 -4.75 3.60
CA CYS A 110 5.50 -5.38 2.28
C CYS A 110 6.89 -5.74 1.74
N GLY A 111 7.95 -5.59 2.54
CA GLY A 111 9.32 -5.92 2.16
C GLY A 111 9.85 -5.09 0.98
N SER A 112 9.28 -3.90 0.76
CA SER A 112 9.71 -3.00 -0.32
C SER A 112 10.82 -2.12 0.22
N SER A 113 12.06 -2.60 0.10
CA SER A 113 13.31 -1.87 0.37
C SER A 113 13.96 -1.43 -0.93
#